data_AF-A0A953G3E5-F1
#
_entry.id   AF-A0A953G3E5-F1
#
_cell.length_a   1.000
_cell.length_b   1.000
_cell.length_c   1.000
_cell.angle_alpha   90.00
_cell.angle_beta   90.00
_cell.angle_gamma   90.00
#
_symmetry.space_group_name_H-M   'P 1'
#
loop_
_entity.id
_entity.type
_entity.pdbx_description
1 polymer ?
#
loop_
_entity_poly.entity_id
_entity_poly.type
_entity_poly.pdbx_seq_one_letter_code
_entity_poly.pdbx_strand_id
1 'polypeptide(L)'
;MRDQDIIDKAKELAQLHEKRSKDPRATRVLGFLKAKGLLLVDWIPARPSIKFNVVDALWVGENVEPRVLELLPAVVIHFPKTAINVNKLPKQLTEIVDQLKLQAPTGPSYQGFTYEMFKMWTEFKPKDKRVVPLSEKKVMRSFRLKRSVASKLTELAKREHLSEGEIIERFIQ
;
A
#
# COMPACT_ATOMS: atom_id res chain seq x y z
N MET A 1 -23.77 -11.99 -31.04
CA MET A 1 -24.51 -11.79 -29.77
C MET A 1 -25.70 -10.93 -30.10
N ARG A 2 -26.90 -11.32 -29.68
CA ARG A 2 -28.10 -10.49 -29.84
C ARG A 2 -28.08 -9.41 -28.75
N ASP A 3 -28.60 -8.22 -29.03
CA ASP A 3 -28.59 -7.09 -28.08
C ASP A 3 -29.23 -7.46 -26.73
N GLN A 4 -30.21 -8.37 -26.76
CA GLN A 4 -30.86 -8.92 -25.57
C GLN A 4 -29.88 -9.71 -24.66
N ASP A 5 -28.98 -10.50 -25.25
CA ASP A 5 -27.97 -11.27 -24.49
C ASP A 5 -27.01 -10.34 -23.74
N ILE A 6 -26.70 -9.17 -24.34
CA ILE A 6 -25.84 -8.14 -23.74
C ILE A 6 -26.56 -7.46 -22.58
N ILE A 7 -27.83 -7.10 -22.76
CA ILE A 7 -28.66 -6.47 -21.73
C ILE A 7 -28.82 -7.38 -20.51
N ASP A 8 -29.09 -8.67 -20.73
CA ASP A 8 -29.28 -9.61 -19.63
C ASP A 8 -27.98 -9.86 -18.86
N LYS A 9 -26.85 -9.99 -19.58
CA LYS A 9 -25.53 -10.05 -18.95
C LYS A 9 -25.19 -8.80 -18.15
N ALA A 10 -25.54 -7.61 -18.66
CA ALA A 10 -25.32 -6.35 -17.93
C ALA A 10 -26.15 -6.28 -16.64
N LYS A 11 -27.40 -6.74 -16.67
CA LYS A 11 -28.26 -6.83 -15.48
C LYS A 11 -27.70 -7.79 -14.43
N GLU A 12 -27.25 -8.97 -14.85
CA GLU A 12 -26.63 -9.95 -13.95
C GLU A 12 -25.38 -9.38 -13.26
N LEU A 13 -24.51 -8.72 -14.04
CA LEU A 13 -23.31 -8.06 -13.49
C LEU A 13 -23.67 -6.93 -12.52
N ALA A 14 -24.69 -6.13 -12.83
CA ALA A 14 -25.17 -5.06 -11.95
C ALA A 14 -25.72 -5.62 -10.62
N GLN A 15 -26.54 -6.67 -10.67
CA GLN A 15 -27.07 -7.33 -9.46
C GLN A 15 -25.94 -7.94 -8.61
N LEU A 16 -24.97 -8.58 -9.25
CA LEU A 16 -23.81 -9.15 -8.57
C LEU A 16 -22.97 -8.05 -7.93
N HIS A 17 -22.74 -6.93 -8.62
CA HIS A 17 -22.03 -5.77 -8.10
C HIS A 17 -22.75 -5.16 -6.90
N GLU A 18 -24.07 -4.99 -6.98
CA GLU A 18 -24.87 -4.46 -5.86
C GLU A 18 -24.76 -5.35 -4.62
N LYS A 19 -24.85 -6.67 -4.81
CA LYS A 19 -24.68 -7.65 -3.73
C LYS A 19 -23.29 -7.55 -3.09
N ARG A 20 -22.24 -7.47 -3.90
CA ARG A 20 -20.84 -7.38 -3.42
C ARG A 20 -20.55 -6.03 -2.75
N SER A 21 -21.17 -4.96 -3.22
CA SER A 21 -21.07 -3.62 -2.64
C SER A 21 -21.59 -3.55 -1.20
N LYS A 22 -22.62 -4.35 -0.89
CA LYS A 22 -23.18 -4.48 0.47
C LYS A 22 -22.37 -5.40 1.38
N ASP A 23 -21.34 -6.09 0.87
CA ASP A 23 -20.51 -7.00 1.67
C ASP A 23 -19.79 -6.24 2.81
N PRO A 24 -19.71 -6.80 4.02
CA PRO A 24 -18.98 -6.20 5.14
C PRO A 24 -17.52 -5.85 4.82
N ARG A 25 -16.86 -6.63 3.95
CA ARG A 25 -15.50 -6.37 3.48
C ARG A 25 -15.44 -5.08 2.66
N ALA A 26 -16.35 -4.92 1.71
CA ALA A 26 -16.47 -3.74 0.86
C ALA A 26 -16.77 -2.48 1.67
N THR A 27 -17.81 -2.53 2.50
CA THR A 27 -18.21 -1.38 3.33
C THR A 27 -17.12 -0.95 4.30
N ARG A 28 -16.32 -1.90 4.80
CA ARG A 28 -15.15 -1.62 5.65
C ARG A 28 -14.03 -0.95 4.85
N VAL A 29 -13.52 -1.58 3.80
CA VAL A 29 -12.38 -1.06 3.02
C VAL A 29 -12.71 0.29 2.41
N LEU A 30 -13.84 0.40 1.71
CA LEU A 30 -14.26 1.63 1.04
C LEU A 30 -14.59 2.75 2.04
N GLY A 31 -15.23 2.41 3.17
CA GLY A 31 -15.49 3.37 4.24
C GLY A 31 -14.20 3.95 4.84
N PHE A 32 -13.13 3.14 4.97
CA PHE A 32 -11.81 3.62 5.38
C PHE A 32 -11.21 4.57 4.34
N LEU A 33 -11.17 4.16 3.07
CA LEU A 33 -10.60 4.98 1.99
C LEU A 33 -11.32 6.33 1.85
N LYS A 34 -12.65 6.33 1.93
CA LYS A 34 -13.48 7.55 2.00
C LYS A 34 -13.06 8.45 3.16
N ALA A 35 -12.91 7.88 4.35
CA ALA A 35 -12.54 8.64 5.53
C ALA A 35 -11.15 9.28 5.44
N LYS A 36 -10.23 8.66 4.69
CA LYS A 36 -8.89 9.21 4.41
C LYS A 36 -8.87 10.20 3.24
N GLY A 37 -9.98 10.35 2.53
CA GLY A 37 -10.09 11.20 1.33
C GLY A 37 -9.35 10.63 0.13
N LEU A 38 -9.09 9.31 0.12
CA LEU A 38 -8.40 8.62 -0.97
C LEU A 38 -9.37 8.15 -2.06
N LEU A 39 -10.65 8.00 -1.72
CA LEU A 39 -11.68 7.55 -2.65
C LEU A 39 -12.98 8.30 -2.39
N LEU A 40 -13.64 8.74 -3.46
CA LEU A 40 -14.95 9.38 -3.39
C LEU A 40 -16.02 8.32 -3.63
N VAL A 41 -16.78 7.99 -2.58
CA VAL A 41 -17.88 7.01 -2.63
C VAL A 41 -19.04 7.56 -1.81
N ASP A 42 -20.18 7.86 -2.43
CA ASP A 42 -21.26 8.55 -1.72
C ASP A 42 -22.09 7.62 -0.84
N TRP A 43 -22.30 6.38 -1.29
CA TRP A 43 -23.22 5.41 -0.70
C TRP A 43 -22.71 4.69 0.56
N ILE A 44 -21.45 4.92 0.98
CA ILE A 44 -20.86 4.28 2.18
C ILE A 44 -20.52 5.35 3.24
N PRO A 45 -20.85 5.13 4.52
CA PRO A 45 -20.39 6.01 5.59
C PRO A 45 -18.87 5.93 5.79
N ALA A 46 -18.25 7.07 6.07
CA ALA A 46 -16.82 7.14 6.36
C ALA A 46 -16.49 6.41 7.68
N ARG A 47 -15.41 5.61 7.68
CA ARG A 47 -14.93 4.83 8.83
C ARG A 47 -13.44 5.10 9.09
N PRO A 48 -13.06 6.16 9.84
CA PRO A 48 -11.66 6.60 9.95
C PRO A 48 -10.74 5.72 10.80
N SER A 49 -11.30 4.93 11.73
CA SER A 49 -10.56 4.26 12.81
C SER A 49 -10.63 2.73 12.76
N ILE A 50 -11.00 2.17 11.62
CA ILE A 50 -11.08 0.72 11.44
C ILE A 50 -9.75 0.16 10.96
N LYS A 51 -9.49 -1.10 11.31
CA LYS A 51 -8.48 -1.92 10.65
C LYS A 51 -9.15 -2.80 9.60
N PHE A 52 -8.42 -3.17 8.56
CA PHE A 52 -8.92 -4.09 7.53
C PHE A 52 -7.83 -5.10 7.15
N ASN A 53 -8.23 -6.28 6.69
CA ASN A 53 -7.31 -7.28 6.19
C ASN A 53 -6.95 -6.94 4.74
N VAL A 54 -5.67 -7.01 4.38
CA VAL A 54 -5.23 -6.80 2.99
C VAL A 54 -5.94 -7.74 2.02
N VAL A 55 -6.24 -8.98 2.43
CA VAL A 55 -7.01 -9.93 1.61
C VAL A 55 -8.42 -9.40 1.29
N ASP A 56 -9.05 -8.70 2.24
CA ASP A 56 -10.35 -8.07 2.00
C ASP A 56 -10.20 -6.94 0.97
N ALA A 57 -9.14 -6.13 1.07
CA ALA A 57 -8.90 -5.03 0.12
C ALA A 57 -8.62 -5.54 -1.31
N LEU A 58 -7.86 -6.63 -1.45
CA LEU A 58 -7.65 -7.29 -2.74
C LEU A 58 -8.97 -7.78 -3.33
N TRP A 59 -9.78 -8.48 -2.52
CA TRP A 59 -11.09 -8.94 -2.96
C TRP A 59 -12.00 -7.77 -3.39
N VAL A 60 -12.02 -6.67 -2.64
CA VAL A 60 -12.79 -5.46 -2.99
C VAL A 60 -12.28 -4.86 -4.30
N GLY A 61 -10.97 -4.80 -4.49
CA GLY A 61 -10.33 -4.35 -5.72
C GLY A 61 -10.75 -5.16 -6.94
N GLU A 62 -10.74 -6.48 -6.83
CA GLU A 62 -11.07 -7.38 -7.94
C GLU A 62 -12.57 -7.44 -8.24
N ASN A 63 -13.43 -7.22 -7.24
CA ASN A 63 -14.85 -7.58 -7.33
C ASN A 63 -15.82 -6.41 -7.22
N VAL A 64 -15.39 -5.24 -6.71
CA VAL A 64 -16.28 -4.11 -6.37
C VAL A 64 -15.77 -2.80 -6.93
N GLU A 65 -14.55 -2.40 -6.57
CA GLU A 65 -13.97 -1.10 -6.93
C GLU A 65 -12.48 -1.25 -7.26
N PRO A 66 -12.11 -1.33 -8.55
CA PRO A 66 -10.74 -1.54 -9.00
C PRO A 66 -9.73 -0.54 -8.46
N ARG A 67 -10.13 0.72 -8.23
CA ARG A 67 -9.23 1.75 -7.67
C ARG A 67 -8.71 1.39 -6.29
N VAL A 68 -9.33 0.45 -5.57
CA VAL A 68 -8.77 -0.04 -4.31
C VAL A 68 -7.38 -0.65 -4.52
N LEU A 69 -7.13 -1.35 -5.65
CA LEU A 69 -5.82 -1.92 -5.96
C LEU A 69 -4.77 -0.84 -6.20
N GLU A 70 -5.15 0.23 -6.91
CA GLU A 70 -4.34 1.42 -7.15
C GLU A 70 -3.95 2.13 -5.85
N LEU A 71 -4.88 2.25 -4.91
CA LEU A 71 -4.68 2.96 -3.65
C LEU A 71 -3.95 2.13 -2.58
N LEU A 72 -3.99 0.80 -2.69
CA LEU A 72 -3.54 -0.11 -1.64
C LEU A 72 -2.06 0.09 -1.26
N PRO A 73 -1.10 0.27 -2.20
CA PRO A 73 0.29 0.54 -1.84
C PRO A 73 0.46 1.80 -0.98
N ALA A 74 -0.20 2.91 -1.36
CA ALA A 74 -0.17 4.14 -0.58
C ALA A 74 -0.78 3.94 0.82
N VAL A 75 -1.86 3.17 0.93
CA VAL A 75 -2.47 2.85 2.23
C VAL A 75 -1.54 2.03 3.12
N VAL A 76 -0.86 1.03 2.58
CA VAL A 76 0.10 0.20 3.33
C VAL A 76 1.27 1.05 3.83
N ILE A 77 1.75 2.00 3.02
CA ILE A 77 2.87 2.89 3.36
C ILE A 77 2.48 3.94 4.40
N HIS A 78 1.30 4.56 4.26
CA HIS A 78 0.86 5.67 5.11
C HIS A 78 0.15 5.22 6.37
N PHE A 79 -0.49 4.05 6.35
CA PHE A 79 -1.28 3.52 7.47
C PHE A 79 -0.88 2.06 7.82
N PRO A 80 0.39 1.79 8.13
CA PRO A 80 0.89 0.42 8.32
C PRO A 80 0.25 -0.32 9.51
N LYS A 81 -0.31 0.41 10.50
CA LYS A 81 -1.02 -0.19 11.65
C LYS A 81 -2.49 -0.54 11.33
N THR A 82 -3.01 -0.05 10.22
CA THR A 82 -4.40 -0.22 9.79
C THR A 82 -4.56 -1.42 8.87
N ALA A 83 -3.65 -1.59 7.91
CA ALA A 83 -3.61 -2.74 7.03
C ALA A 83 -3.03 -3.97 7.77
N ILE A 84 -3.88 -4.97 8.03
CA ILE A 84 -3.48 -6.22 8.69
C ILE A 84 -3.12 -7.27 7.63
N ASN A 85 -2.20 -8.17 7.95
CA ASN A 85 -1.73 -9.26 7.07
C ASN A 85 -1.10 -8.73 5.77
N VAL A 86 -0.26 -7.69 5.86
CA VAL A 86 0.49 -7.14 4.71
C VAL A 86 1.38 -8.18 4.04
N ASN A 87 1.82 -9.20 4.78
CA ASN A 87 2.54 -10.37 4.25
C ASN A 87 1.71 -11.22 3.27
N LYS A 88 0.40 -11.01 3.15
CA LYS A 88 -0.48 -11.65 2.18
C LYS A 88 -0.67 -10.83 0.89
N LEU A 89 0.05 -9.72 0.72
CA LEU A 89 0.07 -9.02 -0.56
C LEU A 89 0.62 -9.93 -1.68
N PRO A 90 0.05 -9.86 -2.89
CA PRO A 90 0.65 -10.48 -4.07
C PRO A 90 2.07 -9.95 -4.28
N LYS A 91 2.97 -10.84 -4.72
CA LYS A 91 4.40 -10.53 -4.89
C LYS A 91 4.65 -9.23 -5.66
N GLN A 92 3.93 -9.01 -6.76
CA GLN A 92 4.05 -7.79 -7.57
C GLN A 92 3.65 -6.52 -6.79
N LEU A 93 2.57 -6.56 -5.99
CA LEU A 93 2.19 -5.42 -5.15
C LEU A 93 3.19 -5.19 -4.03
N THR A 94 3.79 -6.25 -3.48
CA THR A 94 4.90 -6.12 -2.51
C THR A 94 6.10 -5.44 -3.16
N GLU A 95 6.49 -5.84 -4.38
CA GLU A 95 7.56 -5.21 -5.14
C GLU A 95 7.26 -3.72 -5.40
N ILE A 96 6.03 -3.36 -5.79
CA ILE A 96 5.60 -1.96 -5.95
C ILE A 96 5.77 -1.19 -4.63
N VAL A 97 5.28 -1.73 -3.52
CA VAL A 97 5.41 -1.08 -2.19
C VAL A 97 6.87 -0.85 -1.83
N ASP A 98 7.74 -1.81 -2.10
CA ASP A 98 9.17 -1.70 -1.77
C ASP A 98 9.87 -0.68 -2.68
N GLN A 99 9.59 -0.66 -3.99
CA GLN A 99 10.10 0.35 -4.91
C GLN A 99 9.64 1.77 -4.54
N LEU A 100 8.37 1.92 -4.13
CA LEU A 100 7.84 3.21 -3.66
C LEU A 100 8.57 3.68 -2.40
N LYS A 101 8.79 2.79 -1.42
CA LYS A 101 9.55 3.13 -0.20
C LYS A 101 10.99 3.54 -0.49
N LEU A 102 11.62 2.93 -1.49
CA LEU A 102 12.94 3.29 -1.99
C LEU A 102 12.92 4.57 -2.85
N GLN A 103 11.74 5.14 -3.11
CA GLN A 103 11.52 6.28 -3.99
C GLN A 103 12.08 6.07 -5.39
N ALA A 104 12.03 4.84 -5.89
CA ALA A 104 12.51 4.50 -7.22
C ALA A 104 11.81 5.34 -8.29
N PRO A 105 12.52 5.75 -9.36
CA PRO A 105 11.95 6.57 -10.42
C PRO A 105 10.89 5.81 -11.22
N THR A 106 11.09 4.51 -11.41
CA THR A 106 10.21 3.59 -12.15
C THR A 106 9.98 2.32 -11.35
N GLY A 107 8.98 1.53 -11.75
CA GLY A 107 8.65 0.27 -11.10
C GLY A 107 7.63 -0.54 -11.90
N PRO A 108 7.22 -1.70 -11.39
CA PRO A 108 6.30 -2.58 -12.09
C PRO A 108 4.87 -2.01 -12.11
N SER A 109 4.12 -2.42 -13.14
CA SER A 109 2.67 -2.17 -13.24
C SER A 109 1.89 -3.34 -12.66
N TYR A 110 0.64 -3.10 -12.24
CA TYR A 110 -0.22 -4.15 -11.69
C TYR A 110 -1.67 -3.96 -12.13
N GLN A 111 -2.26 -4.99 -12.74
CA GLN A 111 -3.67 -5.02 -13.19
C GLN A 111 -4.13 -3.75 -13.94
N GLY A 112 -3.32 -3.25 -14.86
CA GLY A 112 -3.64 -2.07 -15.68
C GLY A 112 -3.29 -0.72 -15.05
N PHE A 113 -2.81 -0.69 -13.80
CA PHE A 113 -2.30 0.51 -13.15
C PHE A 113 -0.79 0.62 -13.32
N THR A 114 -0.32 1.81 -13.73
CA THR A 114 1.11 2.07 -13.90
C THR A 114 1.77 2.47 -12.58
N TYR A 115 3.10 2.35 -12.53
CA TYR A 115 3.88 2.73 -11.35
C TYR A 115 3.68 4.19 -10.93
N GLU A 116 3.54 5.09 -11.91
CA GLU A 116 3.33 6.53 -11.71
C GLU A 116 2.00 6.80 -10.99
N MET A 117 0.96 6.01 -11.26
CA MET A 117 -0.33 6.13 -10.57
C MET A 117 -0.17 5.79 -9.09
N PHE A 118 0.52 4.69 -8.76
CA PHE A 118 0.80 4.34 -7.37
C PHE A 118 1.63 5.41 -6.65
N LYS A 119 2.66 5.94 -7.33
CA LYS A 119 3.53 7.00 -6.81
C LYS A 119 2.77 8.29 -6.55
N MET A 120 1.83 8.66 -7.41
CA MET A 120 0.98 9.82 -7.22
C MET A 120 0.23 9.76 -5.87
N TRP A 121 -0.30 8.58 -5.52
CA TRP A 121 -1.02 8.40 -4.26
C TRP A 121 -0.12 8.38 -3.02
N THR A 122 1.16 8.01 -3.16
CA THR A 122 2.12 8.14 -2.04
C THR A 122 2.50 9.60 -1.77
N GLU A 123 2.44 10.46 -2.79
CA GLU A 123 2.73 11.89 -2.68
C GLU A 123 1.49 12.75 -2.40
N PHE A 124 0.30 12.19 -2.60
CA PHE A 124 -0.95 12.86 -2.27
C PHE A 124 -1.00 13.22 -0.78
N LYS A 125 -1.48 14.44 -0.47
CA LYS A 125 -1.72 14.90 0.91
C LYS A 125 -3.13 14.48 1.33
N PRO A 126 -3.31 13.37 2.07
CA PRO A 126 -4.63 12.94 2.47
C PRO A 126 -5.25 13.93 3.47
N LYS A 127 -6.56 13.82 3.67
CA LYS A 127 -7.30 14.64 4.65
C LYS A 127 -6.78 14.47 6.08
N ASP A 128 -6.17 13.32 6.38
CA ASP A 128 -5.53 13.04 7.68
C ASP A 128 -4.20 13.78 7.78
N LYS A 129 -4.20 14.95 8.45
CA LYS A 129 -3.04 15.85 8.62
C LYS A 129 -1.81 15.21 9.29
N ARG A 130 -1.96 14.02 9.88
CA ARG A 130 -0.85 13.27 10.50
C ARG A 130 -0.02 12.51 9.48
N VAL A 131 -0.54 12.34 8.27
CA VAL A 131 0.15 11.70 7.17
C VAL A 131 0.78 12.77 6.30
N VAL A 132 2.06 12.57 6.02
CA VAL A 132 2.83 13.40 5.09
C VAL A 132 3.15 12.60 3.83
N PRO A 133 3.34 13.27 2.68
CA PRO A 133 3.85 12.65 1.47
C PRO A 133 5.08 11.79 1.74
N LEU A 134 5.26 10.73 0.94
CA LEU A 134 6.37 9.81 1.14
C LEU A 134 7.73 10.52 0.95
N SER A 135 7.84 11.44 0.00
CA SER A 135 9.03 12.29 -0.18
C SER A 135 9.35 13.18 1.04
N GLU A 136 8.33 13.60 1.80
CA GLU A 136 8.48 14.44 2.99
C GLU A 136 8.71 13.62 4.28
N LYS A 137 8.60 12.28 4.22
CA LYS A 137 8.84 11.44 5.41
C LYS A 137 10.29 11.54 5.86
N LYS A 138 10.48 11.90 7.13
CA LYS A 138 11.81 11.92 7.76
C LYS A 138 12.44 10.53 7.69
N VAL A 139 13.52 10.42 6.92
CA VAL A 139 14.42 9.28 6.99
C VAL A 139 15.18 9.36 8.32
N MET A 140 15.17 8.27 9.10
CA MET A 140 15.98 8.23 10.32
C MET A 140 17.45 8.32 9.93
N ARG A 141 18.12 9.40 10.34
CA ARG A 141 19.54 9.64 10.08
C ARG A 141 20.47 8.90 11.04
N SER A 142 19.92 8.39 12.14
CA SER A 142 20.69 7.67 13.15
C SER A 142 19.91 6.46 13.65
N PHE A 143 20.65 5.38 13.85
CA PHE A 143 20.13 4.14 14.40
C PHE A 143 20.86 3.86 15.70
N ARG A 144 20.14 3.52 16.76
CA ARG A 144 20.75 3.01 17.99
C ARG A 144 21.03 1.52 17.80
N LEU A 145 22.30 1.18 17.64
CA LEU A 145 22.75 -0.21 17.69
C LEU A 145 22.80 -0.69 19.14
N LYS A 146 22.43 -1.95 19.38
CA LYS A 146 22.70 -2.61 20.65
C LYS A 146 24.21 -2.68 20.85
N ARG A 147 24.69 -2.52 22.09
CA ARG A 147 26.13 -2.55 22.42
C ARG A 147 26.83 -3.79 21.86
N SER A 148 26.19 -4.95 21.93
CA SER A 148 26.72 -6.20 21.37
C SER A 148 26.88 -6.19 19.85
N VAL A 149 25.99 -5.50 19.11
CA VAL A 149 26.09 -5.37 17.65
C VAL A 149 27.19 -4.37 17.31
N ALA A 150 27.23 -3.22 18.01
CA ALA A 150 28.27 -2.23 17.83
C ALA A 150 29.67 -2.82 18.05
N SER A 151 29.87 -3.59 19.13
CA SER A 151 31.16 -4.25 19.40
C SER A 151 31.60 -5.20 18.27
N LYS A 152 30.68 -6.03 17.75
CA LYS A 152 30.97 -6.90 16.61
C LYS A 152 31.34 -6.11 15.35
N LEU A 153 30.68 -4.98 15.15
CA LEU A 153 30.90 -4.12 14.00
C LEU A 153 32.28 -3.46 14.08
N THR A 154 32.70 -3.01 15.26
CA THR A 154 34.05 -2.50 15.52
C THR A 154 35.13 -3.58 15.31
N GLU A 155 34.88 -4.83 15.71
CA GLU A 155 35.81 -5.95 15.48
C GLU A 155 35.97 -6.26 13.98
N LEU A 156 34.85 -6.30 13.26
CA LEU A 156 34.82 -6.45 11.80
C LEU A 156 35.60 -5.31 11.10
N ALA A 157 35.37 -4.07 11.53
CA ALA A 157 36.01 -2.87 10.98
C ALA A 157 37.54 -2.95 11.12
N LYS A 158 38.02 -3.37 12.30
CA LYS A 158 39.44 -3.58 12.56
C LYS A 158 40.04 -4.69 11.70
N ARG A 159 39.33 -5.81 11.53
CA ARG A 159 39.80 -6.96 10.75
C ARG A 159 39.93 -6.65 9.26
N GLU A 160 39.01 -5.85 8.73
CA GLU A 160 38.94 -5.53 7.30
C GLU A 160 39.65 -4.21 6.96
N HIS A 161 40.22 -3.52 7.95
CA HIS A 161 40.85 -2.21 7.81
C HIS A 161 39.94 -1.16 7.16
N LEU A 162 38.65 -1.21 7.50
CA LEU A 162 37.62 -0.30 7.03
C LEU A 162 37.02 0.45 8.22
N SER A 163 36.37 1.57 7.93
CA SER A 163 35.52 2.25 8.89
C SER A 163 34.26 1.43 9.19
N GLU A 164 33.68 1.64 10.37
CA GLU A 164 32.39 1.04 10.74
C GLU A 164 31.28 1.42 9.74
N GLY A 165 31.36 2.62 9.15
CA GLY A 165 30.44 3.10 8.12
C GLY A 165 30.54 2.29 6.82
N GLU A 166 31.75 2.08 6.30
CA GLU A 166 31.98 1.31 5.08
C GLU A 166 31.54 -0.15 5.23
N ILE A 167 31.70 -0.73 6.43
CA ILE A 167 31.19 -2.07 6.70
C ILE A 167 29.66 -2.10 6.68
N ILE A 168 28.99 -1.12 7.28
CA ILE A 168 27.53 -1.02 7.24
C ILE A 168 27.05 -0.84 5.79
N GLU A 169 27.71 0.00 5.01
CA GLU A 169 27.38 0.21 3.60
C GLU A 169 27.49 -1.08 2.78
N ARG A 170 28.52 -1.89 3.02
CA ARG A 170 28.67 -3.22 2.40
C ARG A 170 27.58 -4.22 2.76
N PHE A 171 26.97 -4.10 3.93
CA PHE A 171 25.88 -4.99 4.35
C PHE A 171 24.49 -4.53 3.88
N ILE A 172 24.36 -3.27 3.43
CA ILE A 172 23.10 -2.66 3.02
C ILE A 172 22.96 -2.58 1.49
N GLN A 173 24.07 -2.47 0.75
CA GLN A 173 24.12 -2.60 -0.72
C GLN A 173 23.92 -4.04 -1.17
#